data_AF-A0A2V2UEL7-F1
#
_entry.id   AF-A0A2V2UEL7-F1
#
_cell.length_a   1.000
_cell.length_b   1.000
_cell.length_c   1.000
_cell.angle_alpha   90.00
_cell.angle_beta   90.00
_cell.angle_gamma   90.00
#
_symmetry.space_group_name_H-M   'P 1'
#
loop_
_entity.id
_entity.type
_entity.pdbx_description
1 polymer ?
#
loop_
_entity_poly.entity_id
_entity_poly.type
_entity_poly.pdbx_seq_one_letter_code
_entity_poly.pdbx_strand_id
1 'polypeptide(L)'
;MLIRSGIEILSALPKFYWHDHATPGTEWIKFTKKVFPPDIKKRVWISLEEEESFSSWIALPGHKNLGMGRHWHFFYIIFWIANGAAYYILLFTSNEWQRLIPTSLSIFPQAIHTAMLYA
;
A
#
# COMPACT_ATOMS: atom_id res chain seq x y z
N MET A 1 11.35 0.19 -4.15
CA MET A 1 11.33 -1.21 -3.65
C MET A 1 10.26 -1.45 -2.59
N LEU A 2 10.00 -0.53 -1.66
CA LEU A 2 8.96 -0.68 -0.63
C LEU A 2 7.60 -1.13 -1.19
N ILE A 3 7.08 -0.43 -2.20
CA ILE A 3 5.81 -0.78 -2.86
C ILE A 3 5.85 -2.19 -3.48
N ARG A 4 6.86 -2.51 -4.31
CA ARG A 4 7.01 -3.83 -4.95
C ARG A 4 7.13 -4.97 -3.95
N SER A 5 7.83 -4.75 -2.83
CA SER A 5 7.91 -5.73 -1.73
C SER A 5 6.58 -5.91 -0.99
N GLY A 6 5.77 -4.85 -0.86
CA GLY A 6 4.41 -4.94 -0.32
C GLY A 6 3.48 -5.70 -1.25
N ILE A 7 3.62 -5.51 -2.57
CA ILE A 7 2.89 -6.28 -3.57
C ILE A 7 3.29 -7.77 -3.54
N GLU A 8 4.56 -8.08 -3.27
CA GLU A 8 5.02 -9.46 -3.04
C GLU A 8 4.44 -10.07 -1.75
N ILE A 9 4.22 -9.28 -0.70
CA ILE A 9 3.51 -9.78 0.50
C ILE A 9 2.04 -10.03 0.18
N LEU A 10 1.40 -9.15 -0.60
CA LEU A 10 0.02 -9.30 -1.03
C LEU A 10 -0.19 -10.55 -1.88
N SER A 11 0.82 -10.98 -2.65
CA SER A 11 0.71 -12.19 -3.48
C SER A 11 0.54 -13.47 -2.64
N ALA A 12 0.96 -13.47 -1.38
CA ALA A 12 0.76 -14.59 -0.45
C ALA A 12 -0.70 -14.76 0.01
N LEU A 13 -1.47 -13.67 0.09
CA LEU A 13 -2.90 -13.69 0.36
C LEU A 13 -3.59 -12.57 -0.43
N PRO A 14 -3.91 -12.78 -1.72
CA PRO A 14 -4.37 -11.73 -2.63
C PRO A 14 -5.88 -11.45 -2.48
N LYS A 15 -6.40 -11.48 -1.26
CA LYS A 15 -7.82 -11.27 -0.93
C LYS A 15 -7.95 -10.45 0.34
N PHE A 16 -8.94 -9.57 0.37
CA PHE A 16 -9.25 -8.74 1.52
C PHE A 16 -10.65 -9.02 2.05
N TYR A 17 -10.79 -8.92 3.37
CA TYR A 17 -12.01 -9.24 4.11
C TYR A 17 -12.31 -8.12 5.12
N TRP A 18 -13.59 -7.91 5.42
CA TRP A 18 -14.03 -6.99 6.48
C TRP A 18 -14.22 -7.67 7.84
N HIS A 19 -14.01 -8.99 7.91
CA HIS A 19 -14.20 -9.80 9.09
C HIS A 19 -12.97 -10.68 9.34
N ASP A 20 -12.72 -11.00 10.61
CA ASP A 20 -11.52 -11.74 11.03
C ASP A 20 -11.52 -13.19 10.57
N HIS A 21 -12.70 -13.76 10.31
CA HIS A 21 -12.81 -15.17 9.93
C HIS A 21 -12.31 -15.50 8.51
N ALA A 22 -12.05 -14.48 7.67
CA ALA A 22 -11.56 -14.62 6.29
C ALA A 22 -12.25 -15.74 5.47
N THR A 23 -13.54 -15.96 5.68
CA THR A 23 -14.27 -17.10 5.09
C THR A 23 -14.26 -17.04 3.56
N PRO A 24 -13.94 -18.14 2.86
CA PRO A 24 -13.98 -18.17 1.40
C PRO A 24 -15.38 -17.85 0.86
N GLY A 25 -15.46 -16.94 -0.11
CA GLY A 25 -16.72 -16.47 -0.72
C GLY A 25 -17.28 -15.17 -0.13
N THR A 26 -16.74 -14.66 0.98
CA THR A 26 -17.15 -13.38 1.59
C THR A 26 -16.07 -12.30 1.43
N GLU A 27 -15.20 -12.45 0.44
CA GLU A 27 -14.15 -11.47 0.16
C GLU A 27 -14.73 -10.12 -0.25
N TRP A 28 -14.14 -9.04 0.28
CA TRP A 28 -14.43 -7.68 -0.18
C TRP A 28 -13.77 -7.38 -1.53
N ILE A 29 -12.49 -7.73 -1.68
CA ILE A 29 -11.71 -7.51 -2.91
C ILE A 29 -10.85 -8.75 -3.19
N LYS A 30 -10.75 -9.13 -4.48
CA LYS A 30 -9.95 -10.26 -4.97
C LYS A 30 -8.94 -9.77 -6.02
N PHE A 31 -7.66 -10.06 -5.80
CA PHE A 31 -6.56 -9.81 -6.74
C PHE A 31 -6.04 -11.09 -7.40
N THR A 32 -6.79 -12.19 -7.28
CA THR A 32 -6.48 -13.47 -7.91
C THR A 32 -7.64 -13.96 -8.77
N LYS A 33 -7.31 -14.72 -9.82
CA LYS A 33 -8.27 -15.44 -10.66
C LYS A 33 -8.49 -16.89 -10.18
N LYS A 34 -7.81 -17.31 -9.12
CA LYS A 34 -7.89 -18.65 -8.58
C LYS A 34 -9.29 -18.94 -8.06
N VAL A 35 -9.95 -19.93 -8.65
CA VAL A 35 -11.27 -20.40 -8.24
C VAL A 35 -11.08 -21.64 -7.37
N PHE A 36 -11.63 -21.60 -6.16
CA PHE A 36 -11.62 -22.74 -5.27
C PHE A 36 -12.81 -23.66 -5.54
N PRO A 37 -12.63 -24.98 -5.49
CA PRO A 37 -13.71 -25.91 -5.75
C PRO A 37 -14.79 -25.84 -4.64
N PRO A 38 -16.06 -26.20 -4.94
CA PRO A 38 -17.18 -26.01 -4.01
C PRO A 38 -17.08 -26.80 -2.71
N ASP A 39 -16.30 -27.88 -2.71
CA ASP A 39 -16.00 -28.74 -1.57
C ASP A 39 -15.05 -28.10 -0.56
N ILE A 40 -14.46 -26.93 -0.85
CA ILE A 40 -13.49 -26.30 0.05
C ILE A 40 -14.06 -25.98 1.43
N LYS A 41 -15.38 -25.74 1.52
CA LYS A 41 -16.07 -25.55 2.80
C LYS A 41 -16.12 -26.80 3.68
N LYS A 42 -15.84 -27.99 3.11
CA LYS A 42 -15.88 -29.29 3.80
C LYS A 42 -14.50 -29.75 4.30
N ARG A 43 -13.42 -29.06 3.92
CA ARG A 43 -12.04 -29.37 4.34
C ARG A 43 -11.42 -28.21 5.10
N VAL A 44 -10.34 -28.50 5.82
CA VAL A 44 -9.47 -27.47 6.39
C VAL A 44 -8.83 -26.68 5.25
N TRP A 45 -9.06 -25.37 5.24
CA TRP A 45 -8.45 -24.42 4.31
C TRP A 45 -7.24 -23.77 4.99
N ILE A 46 -6.14 -23.63 4.25
CA ILE A 46 -4.94 -22.93 4.69
C ILE A 46 -4.67 -21.76 3.74
N SER A 47 -4.20 -20.63 4.29
CA SER A 47 -3.90 -19.43 3.50
C SER A 47 -2.85 -19.66 2.42
N LEU A 48 -1.94 -20.62 2.61
CA LEU A 48 -0.90 -20.98 1.64
C LEU A 48 -1.50 -21.52 0.33
N GLU A 49 -2.70 -22.11 0.37
CA GLU A 49 -3.41 -22.54 -0.85
C GLU A 49 -3.86 -21.36 -1.70
N GLU A 50 -3.79 -20.11 -1.21
CA GLU A 50 -4.17 -18.91 -1.96
C GLU A 50 -2.99 -18.16 -2.56
N GLU A 51 -1.77 -18.54 -2.19
CA GLU A 51 -0.55 -17.87 -2.62
C GLU A 51 -0.40 -17.94 -4.15
N GLU A 52 -0.18 -16.77 -4.74
CA GLU A 52 -0.09 -16.54 -6.17
C GLU A 52 1.29 -15.99 -6.54
N SER A 53 1.77 -16.30 -7.74
CA SER A 53 3.00 -15.72 -8.26
C SER A 53 2.67 -14.53 -9.15
N PHE A 54 2.82 -13.31 -8.62
CA PHE A 54 2.65 -12.10 -9.42
C PHE A 54 3.84 -11.89 -10.38
N SER A 55 3.62 -11.11 -11.43
CA SER A 55 4.67 -10.77 -12.38
C SER A 55 5.79 -9.97 -11.71
N SER A 56 7.04 -10.35 -11.97
CA SER A 56 8.24 -9.66 -11.50
C SER A 56 8.37 -8.22 -12.00
N TRP A 57 7.50 -7.78 -12.92
CA TRP A 57 7.36 -6.38 -13.29
C TRP A 57 6.73 -5.54 -12.15
N ILE A 58 5.74 -6.10 -11.46
CA ILE A 58 4.93 -5.40 -10.45
C ILE A 58 5.37 -5.79 -9.04
N ALA A 59 5.73 -7.06 -8.83
CA ALA A 59 6.21 -7.59 -7.56
C ALA A 59 7.74 -7.79 -7.56
N LEU A 60 8.30 -8.26 -6.45
CA LEU A 60 9.70 -8.71 -6.43
C LEU A 60 9.80 -10.08 -7.12
N PRO A 61 10.99 -10.46 -7.64
CA PRO A 61 11.20 -11.79 -8.23
C PRO A 61 11.32 -12.88 -7.13
N GLY A 62 10.37 -12.92 -6.20
CA GLY A 62 10.32 -13.89 -5.10
C GLY A 62 9.54 -15.14 -5.46
N HIS A 63 8.47 -15.00 -6.26
CA HIS A 63 7.60 -16.07 -6.77
C HIS A 63 7.13 -17.04 -5.67
N LYS A 64 6.06 -16.70 -4.97
CA LYS A 64 5.53 -17.48 -3.82
C LYS A 64 6.54 -17.58 -2.67
N ASN A 65 7.16 -16.44 -2.38
CA ASN A 65 8.13 -16.33 -1.31
C ASN A 65 7.78 -15.15 -0.41
N LEU A 66 6.80 -15.37 0.47
CA LEU A 66 6.39 -14.42 1.49
C LEU A 66 7.57 -13.92 2.34
N GLY A 67 8.53 -14.79 2.66
CA GLY A 67 9.70 -14.45 3.47
C GLY A 67 10.56 -13.36 2.83
N MET A 68 10.81 -13.48 1.52
CA MET A 68 11.56 -12.50 0.74
C MET A 68 10.82 -11.15 0.69
N GLY A 69 9.51 -11.16 0.44
CA GLY A 69 8.67 -9.97 0.45
C GLY A 69 8.74 -9.23 1.79
N ARG A 70 8.55 -9.96 2.90
CA ARG A 70 8.64 -9.41 4.27
C ARG A 70 10.02 -8.84 4.58
N HIS A 71 11.08 -9.58 4.28
CA HIS A 71 12.45 -9.15 4.58
C HIS A 71 12.76 -7.79 3.94
N TRP A 72 12.51 -7.67 2.64
CA TRP A 72 12.77 -6.42 1.93
C TRP A 72 11.82 -5.29 2.35
N HIS A 73 10.54 -5.59 2.60
CA HIS A 73 9.57 -4.58 3.02
C HIS A 73 9.96 -3.95 4.36
N PHE A 74 10.26 -4.78 5.37
CA PHE A 74 10.65 -4.31 6.69
C PHE A 74 12.05 -3.66 6.69
N PHE A 75 12.95 -4.06 5.80
CA PHE A 75 14.21 -3.35 5.62
C PHE A 75 13.97 -1.92 5.11
N TYR A 76 13.17 -1.74 4.05
CA TYR A 76 12.94 -0.42 3.45
C TYR A 76 12.03 0.49 4.29
N ILE A 77 11.07 -0.05 5.05
CA ILE A 77 10.15 0.78 5.84
C ILE A 77 10.88 1.58 6.92
N ILE A 78 11.98 1.05 7.48
CA ILE A 78 12.79 1.76 8.48
C ILE A 78 13.36 3.05 7.89
N PHE A 79 13.96 2.99 6.70
CA PHE A 79 14.47 4.17 6.01
C PHE A 79 13.37 5.15 5.62
N TRP A 80 12.21 4.62 5.20
CA TRP A 80 11.05 5.46 4.86
C TRP A 80 10.54 6.24 6.09
N ILE A 81 10.40 5.56 7.24
CA ILE A 81 10.03 6.20 8.52
C ILE A 81 11.07 7.23 8.94
N ALA A 82 12.36 6.89 8.89
CA ALA A 82 13.44 7.81 9.25
C ALA A 82 13.46 9.07 8.36
N ASN A 83 13.26 8.90 7.05
CA ASN A 83 13.15 10.00 6.11
C ASN A 83 11.91 10.86 6.39
N GLY A 84 10.76 10.23 6.67
CA GLY A 84 9.55 10.93 7.07
C GLY A 84 9.74 11.75 8.34
N ALA A 85 10.37 11.17 9.36
CA ALA A 85 10.69 11.86 10.61
C ALA A 85 11.61 13.07 10.37
N ALA A 86 12.68 12.91 9.59
CA ALA A 86 13.56 14.01 9.23
C ALA A 86 12.81 15.12 8.47
N TYR A 87 11.95 14.75 7.52
CA TYR A 87 11.10 15.69 6.79
C TYR A 87 10.19 16.49 7.73
N TYR A 88 9.47 15.83 8.65
CA TYR A 88 8.61 16.52 9.61
C TYR A 88 9.39 17.45 10.54
N ILE A 89 10.54 17.03 11.05
CA ILE A 89 11.40 17.87 11.89
C ILE A 89 11.80 19.13 11.11
N LEU A 90 12.32 18.99 9.89
CA LEU A 90 12.70 20.13 9.07
C LEU A 90 11.51 21.04 8.80
N LEU A 91 10.38 20.48 8.35
CA LEU A 91 9.16 21.22 8.02
C LEU A 91 8.67 22.13 9.16
N PHE A 92 8.72 21.66 10.41
CA PHE A 92 8.28 22.43 11.57
C PHE A 92 9.36 23.37 12.11
N THR A 93 10.63 22.96 12.10
CA THR A 93 11.75 23.81 12.57
C THR A 93 12.05 24.96 11.62
N SER A 94 11.85 24.80 10.32
CA SER A 94 12.05 25.85 9.31
C SER A 94 10.81 26.72 9.08
N ASN A 95 9.70 26.45 9.79
CA ASN A 95 8.39 27.10 9.60
C ASN A 95 7.82 26.98 8.17
N GLU A 96 8.29 26.01 7.38
CA GLU A 96 7.85 25.81 5.98
C GLU A 96 6.50 25.07 5.87
N TRP A 97 5.97 24.56 6.99
CA TRP A 97 4.63 23.96 7.05
C TRP A 97 3.52 24.89 6.54
N GLN A 98 3.70 26.22 6.62
CA GLN A 98 2.75 27.22 6.14
C GLN A 98 2.52 27.17 4.63
N ARG A 99 3.40 26.50 3.86
CA ARG A 99 3.17 26.24 2.44
C ARG A 99 2.15 25.14 2.17
N LEU A 100 1.98 24.22 3.10
CA LEU A 100 1.09 23.07 2.96
C LEU A 100 -0.31 23.37 3.49
N ILE A 101 -0.38 24.14 4.58
CA ILE A 101 -1.64 24.48 5.24
C ILE A 101 -1.86 25.99 5.10
N PRO A 102 -2.94 26.41 4.40
CA PRO A 102 -3.26 27.82 4.27
C PRO A 102 -3.44 28.48 5.64
N THR A 103 -2.71 29.56 5.90
CA THR A 103 -2.86 30.39 7.10
C THR A 103 -3.94 31.46 6.96
N SER A 104 -4.43 31.69 5.73
CA SER A 104 -5.51 32.62 5.41
C SER A 104 -6.33 32.11 4.22
N LEU A 105 -7.65 32.32 4.24
CA LEU A 105 -8.55 32.01 3.14
C LEU A 105 -8.39 32.97 1.94
N SER A 106 -7.71 34.10 2.11
CA SER A 106 -7.46 35.06 1.03
C SER A 106 -6.57 34.50 -0.09
N ILE A 107 -5.86 33.39 0.15
CA ILE A 107 -4.96 32.80 -0.84
C ILE A 107 -5.69 32.23 -2.06
N PHE A 108 -6.95 31.78 -1.90
CA PHE A 108 -7.74 31.25 -3.00
C PHE A 108 -8.11 32.33 -4.05
N PRO A 109 -8.75 33.46 -3.68
CA PRO A 109 -9.04 34.51 -4.66
C PRO A 109 -7.75 35.13 -5.24
N GLN A 110 -6.67 35.22 -4.46
CA GLN A 110 -5.37 35.71 -4.94
C GLN A 110 -4.76 34.76 -6.00
N ALA A 111 -4.79 33.45 -5.76
CA ALA A 111 -4.29 32.46 -6.71
C ALA A 111 -5.06 32.51 -8.05
N ILE A 112 -6.39 32.69 -8.00
CA ILE A 112 -7.22 32.86 -9.20
C ILE A 112 -6.83 34.13 -9.95
N HIS A 113 -6.66 35.26 -9.24
CA HIS A 113 -6.24 36.51 -9.85
C HIS A 113 -4.86 36.40 -10.52
N THR A 114 -3.89 35.78 -9.85
CA THR A 114 -2.56 35.51 -10.42
C THR A 114 -2.66 34.60 -11.65
N ALA A 115 -3.45 33.52 -11.59
CA ALA A 115 -3.64 32.64 -12.74
C ALA A 115 -4.22 33.39 -13.95
N MET A 116 -5.18 34.30 -13.75
CA MET A 116 -5.75 35.12 -14.84
C MET A 116 -4.78 36.17 -15.39
N LEU A 117 -3.88 36.72 -14.55
CA LEU A 117 -2.88 37.70 -14.97
C LEU A 117 -1.77 37.11 -15.85
N TYR A 118 -1.45 35.83 -15.65
CA TYR A 118 -0.36 35.13 -16.33
C TYR A 118 -0.83 34.04 -17.32
N ALA A 119 -2.14 33.85 -17.48
CA ALA A 119 -2.73 33.01 -18.53
C ALA A 119 -2.77 33.76 -19.86
#